data_AF-A0A0F9PGJ3-F1
#
_entry.id   AF-A0A0F9PGJ3-F1
#
_cell.length_a   1.000
_cell.length_b   1.000
_cell.length_c   1.000
_cell.angle_alpha   90.00
_cell.angle_beta   90.00
_cell.angle_gamma   90.00
#
_symmetry.space_group_name_H-M   'P 1'
#
loop_
_entity.id
_entity.type
_entity.pdbx_description
1 polymer ?
#
loop_
_entity_poly.entity_id
_entity_poly.type
_entity_poly.pdbx_seq_one_letter_code
_entity_poly.pdbx_strand_id
1 'polypeptide(L)' 'MPVAFDKCVADKGRVRTITLKGGRFMPICYPKGGGAGIAGEVKHSKKK' A
#
# COMPACT_ATOMS: atom_id res chain seq x y z
N MET A 1 -3.22 -8.91 -5.92
CA MET A 1 -3.37 -7.91 -4.84
C MET A 1 -3.91 -8.61 -3.60
N PRO A 2 -3.30 -8.37 -2.43
CA PRO A 2 -3.76 -8.98 -1.18
C PRO A 2 -5.15 -8.46 -0.81
N VAL A 3 -6.09 -9.38 -0.57
CA VAL A 3 -7.52 -9.09 -0.28
C VAL A 3 -7.70 -8.06 0.85
N ALA A 4 -6.82 -8.07 1.84
CA ALA A 4 -6.86 -7.11 2.95
C ALA A 4 -6.56 -5.66 2.51
N PHE A 5 -5.65 -5.48 1.55
CA PHE A 5 -5.31 -4.16 1.02
C PHE A 5 -6.47 -3.59 0.20
N ASP A 6 -7.03 -4.38 -0.72
CA ASP A 6 -8.21 -3.97 -1.50
C ASP A 6 -9.39 -3.59 -0.62
N LYS A 7 -9.65 -4.36 0.44
CA LYS A 7 -10.67 -4.01 1.44
C LYS A 7 -10.38 -2.67 2.11
N CYS A 8 -9.16 -2.45 2.60
CA CYS A 8 -8.79 -1.17 3.21
C CYS A 8 -8.93 0.02 2.24
N VAL A 9 -8.60 -0.17 0.96
CA VAL A 9 -8.79 0.86 -0.08
C VAL A 9 -10.29 1.10 -0.33
N ALA A 10 -11.09 0.04 -0.41
CA ALA A 10 -12.54 0.10 -0.59
C ALA A 10 -13.23 0.82 0.58
N ASP A 11 -12.78 0.58 1.81
CA ASP A 11 -13.20 1.25 3.05
C ASP A 11 -12.72 2.71 3.17
N LYS A 12 -12.20 3.30 2.08
CA LYS A 12 -11.67 4.67 2.04
C LYS A 12 -10.53 4.90 3.06
N GLY A 13 -9.76 3.86 3.35
CA GLY A 13 -8.53 3.95 4.13
C GLY A 13 -7.49 4.84 3.47
N ARG A 14 -6.59 5.40 4.26
CA ARG A 14 -5.54 6.31 3.78
C ARG A 14 -4.40 5.49 3.17
N VAL A 15 -4.26 5.53 1.86
CA VAL A 15 -3.15 4.87 1.16
C VAL A 15 -1.93 5.79 1.14
N ARG A 16 -0.78 5.29 1.59
CA ARG A 16 0.53 5.91 1.46
C ARG A 16 1.46 5.00 0.68
N THR A 17 2.09 5.54 -0.35
CA THR A 17 3.12 4.82 -1.09
C THR A 17 4.48 5.12 -0.46
N ILE A 18 5.18 4.07 -0.03
CA ILE A 18 6.55 4.19 0.48
C ILE A 18 7.49 3.72 -0.63
N THR A 19 8.43 4.60 -0.99
CA THR A 19 9.52 4.24 -1.91
C THR A 19 10.60 3.50 -1.14
N LEU A 20 10.91 2.29 -1.59
CA LEU A 20 11.98 1.43 -1.10
C LEU A 20 13.26 1.66 -1.93
N LYS A 21 14.42 1.34 -1.35
CA LYS A 21 15.71 1.40 -2.06
C LYS A 21 15.67 0.52 -3.33
N GLY A 22 16.33 0.97 -4.39
CA GLY A 22 16.40 0.25 -5.66
C GLY A 22 15.20 0.47 -6.60
N GLY A 23 14.46 1.58 -6.43
CA GLY A 23 13.32 1.91 -7.30
C GLY A 23 12.09 1.05 -7.06
N ARG A 24 11.99 0.39 -5.91
CA ARG A 24 10.77 -0.35 -5.53
C ARG A 24 9.85 0.58 -4.76
N PHE A 25 8.55 0.36 -4.82
CA PHE A 25 7.58 1.11 -4.03
C PHE A 25 6.49 0.19 -3.51
N MET A 26 6.05 0.45 -2.29
CA MET A 26 5.06 -0.36 -1.60
C MET A 26 3.91 0.54 -1.16
N PRO A 27 2.69 0.32 -1.67
CA PRO A 27 1.53 1.01 -1.14
C PRO A 27 1.14 0.37 0.20
N ILE A 28 0.91 1.20 1.22
CA ILE A 28 0.43 0.79 2.54
C ILE A 28 -0.89 1.51 2.77
N CYS A 29 -1.95 0.75 3.05
CA CYS A 29 -3.26 1.29 3.36
C CYS A 29 -3.46 1.34 4.88
N TYR A 30 -3.81 2.51 5.40
CA TYR A 30 -4.14 2.72 6.80
C TYR A 30 -5.66 2.78 6.97
N PRO A 31 -6.29 1.86 7.71
CA PRO A 31 -7.74 1.83 7.86
C PRO A 31 -8.27 3.10 8.54
N LYS A 32 -9.46 3.53 8.10
CA LYS A 32 -10.14 4.72 8.63
C LYS A 32 -10.75 4.36 10.00
N GLY A 33 -10.09 4.80 11.07
CA GLY A 33 -10.42 4.40 12.45
C GLY A 33 -9.19 4.16 13.32
N GLY A 34 -7.99 4.13 12.72
CA GLY A 34 -6.76 3.80 13.43
C GLY A 34 -6.58 2.28 13.51
N GLY A 35 -5.38 1.80 13.22
CA GLY A 35 -5.08 0.37 13.16
C GLY A 35 -3.76 0.10 12.47
N ALA A 36 -3.38 -1.19 12.40
CA ALA A 36 -2.18 -1.61 11.70
C ALA A 36 -2.28 -1.27 10.20
N GLY A 37 -1.20 -0.69 9.64
CA GLY A 37 -1.12 -0.43 8.21
C GLY A 37 -1.06 -1.73 7.42
N ILE A 38 -1.97 -1.90 6.47
CA ILE A 38 -2.05 -3.07 5.60
C ILE A 38 -1.16 -2.83 4.39
N ALA A 39 -0.10 -3.62 4.30
CA ALA A 39 0.89 -3.51 3.25
C ALA A 39 0.40 -4.19 1.97
N GLY A 40 0.38 -3.46 0.86
CA GLY A 40 0.06 -3.98 -0.48
C GLY A 40 1.28 -4.61 -1.15
N GLU A 41 1.09 -5.16 -2.36
CA GLU A 41 2.20 -5.75 -3.12
C GLU A 41 3.29 -4.72 -3.44
N VAL A 42 4.56 -5.12 -3.24
CA VAL A 42 5.72 -4.33 -3.64
C VAL A 42 5.76 -4.26 -5.17
N LYS A 43 5.65 -3.06 -5.70
CA LYS A 43 5.78 -2.78 -7.12
C LYS A 43 7.18 -2.29 -7.43
N HIS A 44 7.70 -2.69 -8.57
CA HIS A 44 8.94 -2.14 -9.08
C HIS A 44 8.59 -0.93 -9.95
N SER A 45 9.26 0.20 -9.72
CA SER A 45 9.37 1.24 -10.73
C SER A 45 10.08 0.58 -11.89
N LYS A 46 9.34 0.30 -12.96
CA LYS A 46 9.95 0.08 -14.27
C LYS A 46 10.70 1.37 -14.58
N LYS A 47 11.98 1.43 -14.20
CA LYS A 47 12.94 2.33 -14.84
C LYS A 47 12.87 1.97 -16.32
N LYS A 48 12.25 2.85 -17.09
CA LYS A 48 12.42 2.89 -18.55
C LYS A 48 13.87 3.19 -18.85
#